data_AF-A0A1C7IHD8-F1
#
_entry.id   AF-A0A1C7IHD8-F1
#
_cell.length_a   1.000
_cell.length_b   1.000
_cell.length_c   1.000
_cell.angle_alpha   90.00
_cell.angle_beta   90.00
_cell.angle_gamma   90.00
#
_symmetry.space_group_name_H-M   'P 1'
#
loop_
_entity.id
_entity.type
_entity.pdbx_description
1 polymer ?
#
loop_
_entity_poly.entity_id
_entity_poly.type
_entity_poly.pdbx_seq_one_letter_code
_entity_poly.pdbx_strand_id
1 'polypeptide(L)'
;MNRGRHKERYNKYTVLKLKKTFNSKKGVTLIELIVTFALISLFILLSTQVISSAMNVYYKIQSINYGRQVSDTLMDKIAGTISAAQVNIERVNIENEELNTKYTLQIEDDMSKIDLYNGSGSHIYITNTKPDTGGDKQLVIHYYRVESVLNDSNKKLVYEPIDWTFDKKMYLDYKITKLEFSLADPDGIIYPENVIRIHLEIDHKKFGSYSTTRYVECYNFQDKDDFEKIKGPGKAESGGETPTPDPPENSQTYPDTDIVVKNDYWPTAEDFADNENKIIVLKPGNIFKYSYGDVDKYYVMVGERDLNNWNYKTPADYIANGNNLEFELTGTIHEYSSDDDIKTNVKHGDLCIWGGEYYAYKGYDEEVKNPGIQPESWIKIVNDRIKDGPAIRTRE
;
A
#
# COMPACT_ATOMS: atom_id res chain seq x y z
N MET A 1 14.74 69.49 -86.40
CA MET A 1 15.71 68.43 -86.10
C MET A 1 15.22 67.51 -84.97
N ASN A 2 14.71 66.33 -85.35
CA ASN A 2 14.93 65.01 -84.75
C ASN A 2 14.73 64.73 -83.22
N ARG A 3 13.62 65.15 -82.60
CA ARG A 3 13.27 64.71 -81.22
C ARG A 3 12.68 63.29 -81.13
N GLY A 4 12.13 62.74 -82.22
CA GLY A 4 11.54 61.38 -82.25
C GLY A 4 12.55 60.24 -82.18
N ARG A 5 13.67 60.32 -82.94
CA ARG A 5 14.70 59.27 -82.98
C ARG A 5 15.47 59.10 -81.65
N HIS A 6 15.52 60.13 -80.82
CA HIS A 6 16.21 60.06 -79.53
C HIS A 6 15.40 59.29 -78.49
N LYS A 7 14.07 59.42 -78.48
CA LYS A 7 13.18 58.71 -77.55
C LYS A 7 13.10 57.22 -77.87
N GLU A 8 13.06 56.88 -79.16
CA GLU A 8 13.05 55.49 -79.64
C GLU A 8 14.37 54.76 -79.36
N ARG A 9 15.52 55.42 -79.58
CA ARG A 9 16.83 54.87 -79.23
C ARG A 9 17.00 54.71 -77.73
N TYR A 10 16.55 55.66 -76.92
CA TYR A 10 16.61 55.56 -75.46
C TYR A 10 15.80 54.36 -74.98
N ASN A 11 14.52 54.23 -75.38
CA ASN A 11 13.69 53.07 -75.03
C ASN A 11 14.29 51.73 -75.50
N LYS A 12 14.85 51.67 -76.72
CA LYS A 12 15.46 50.44 -77.23
C LYS A 12 16.70 50.05 -76.42
N TYR A 13 17.53 51.03 -76.02
CA TYR A 13 18.69 50.82 -75.15
C TYR A 13 18.27 50.42 -73.72
N THR A 14 17.23 51.03 -73.15
CA THR A 14 16.74 50.67 -71.80
C THR A 14 16.15 49.26 -71.77
N VAL A 15 15.36 48.89 -72.79
CA VAL A 15 14.79 47.55 -72.94
C VAL A 15 15.87 46.50 -73.19
N LEU A 16 16.89 46.81 -74.00
CA LEU A 16 18.04 45.91 -74.21
C LEU A 16 18.89 45.77 -72.95
N LYS A 17 19.09 46.84 -72.17
CA LYS A 17 19.82 46.81 -70.90
C LYS A 17 19.06 45.97 -69.87
N LEU A 18 17.74 46.16 -69.72
CA LEU A 18 16.86 45.32 -68.90
C LEU A 18 16.89 43.84 -69.33
N LYS A 19 16.76 43.54 -70.63
CA LYS A 19 16.89 42.17 -71.15
C LYS A 19 18.27 41.56 -70.85
N LYS A 20 19.33 42.35 -70.90
CA LYS A 20 20.70 41.89 -70.62
C LYS A 20 20.92 41.65 -69.11
N THR A 21 20.30 42.45 -68.23
CA THR A 21 20.34 42.26 -66.77
C THR A 21 19.51 41.06 -66.31
N PHE A 22 18.37 40.77 -66.96
CA PHE A 22 17.62 39.53 -66.71
C PHE A 22 18.34 38.29 -67.28
N ASN A 23 19.06 38.41 -68.40
CA ASN A 23 19.86 37.33 -68.97
C ASN A 23 21.27 37.16 -68.36
N SER A 24 21.77 38.10 -67.54
CA SER A 24 23.08 37.99 -66.87
C SER A 24 23.03 37.26 -65.52
N LYS A 25 21.83 36.84 -65.06
CA LYS A 25 21.65 36.08 -63.81
C LYS A 25 21.63 34.56 -63.99
N LYS A 26 21.88 34.04 -65.20
CA LYS A 26 21.74 32.60 -65.54
C LYS A 26 22.53 31.63 -64.63
N GLY A 27 23.60 32.07 -63.97
CA GLY A 27 24.33 31.30 -62.95
C GLY A 27 23.92 31.58 -61.50
N VAL A 28 23.45 32.80 -61.20
CA VAL A 28 23.03 33.22 -59.85
C VAL A 28 21.68 32.59 -59.48
N THR A 29 20.76 32.46 -60.45
CA THR A 29 19.44 31.84 -60.22
C THR A 29 19.50 30.34 -59.95
N LEU A 30 20.47 29.62 -60.52
CA LEU A 30 20.62 28.18 -60.28
C LEU A 30 21.24 27.92 -58.89
N ILE A 31 22.30 28.66 -58.53
CA ILE A 31 22.92 28.57 -57.20
C ILE A 31 21.93 28.99 -56.11
N GLU A 32 21.18 30.08 -56.31
CA GLU A 32 20.16 30.53 -55.36
C GLU A 32 19.05 29.49 -55.17
N LEU A 33 18.64 28.80 -56.24
CA LEU A 33 17.67 27.70 -56.15
C LEU A 33 18.25 26.48 -55.41
N ILE A 34 19.51 26.12 -55.65
CA ILE A 34 20.17 25.02 -54.93
C ILE A 34 20.31 25.35 -53.44
N VAL A 35 20.74 26.57 -53.11
CA VAL A 35 20.93 27.03 -51.73
C VAL A 35 19.59 27.13 -51.01
N THR A 36 18.55 27.70 -51.64
CA THR A 36 17.21 27.77 -51.05
C THR A 36 16.63 26.38 -50.84
N PHE A 37 16.82 25.44 -51.77
CA PHE A 37 16.38 24.06 -51.59
C PHE A 37 17.10 23.38 -50.42
N ALA A 38 18.42 23.55 -50.31
CA ALA A 38 19.21 23.01 -49.21
C ALA A 38 18.80 23.60 -47.85
N LEU A 39 18.55 24.91 -47.79
CA LEU A 39 18.09 25.58 -46.57
C LEU A 39 16.68 25.13 -46.18
N ILE A 40 15.74 25.04 -47.13
CA ILE A 40 14.38 24.56 -46.86
C ILE A 40 14.43 23.11 -46.36
N SER A 41 15.22 22.23 -46.97
CA SER A 41 15.39 20.86 -46.49
C SER A 41 15.96 20.81 -45.07
N LEU A 42 16.98 21.61 -44.78
CA LEU A 42 17.54 21.70 -43.42
C LEU A 42 16.50 22.19 -42.40
N PHE A 43 15.72 23.22 -42.75
CA PHE A 43 14.65 23.73 -41.89
C PHE A 43 13.54 22.71 -41.68
N ILE A 44 13.14 21.95 -42.70
CA ILE A 44 12.13 20.89 -42.59
C ILE A 44 12.63 19.77 -41.67
N LEU A 45 13.90 19.36 -41.81
CA LEU A 45 14.49 18.32 -40.95
C LEU A 45 14.53 18.75 -39.48
N LEU A 46 15.00 19.97 -39.21
CA LEU A 46 15.02 20.52 -37.86
C LEU A 46 13.60 20.67 -37.29
N SER A 47 12.65 21.16 -38.08
CA SER A 47 11.25 21.28 -37.67
C SER A 47 10.63 19.93 -37.34
N THR A 48 10.93 18.90 -38.14
CA THR A 48 10.41 17.53 -37.92
C THR A 48 10.94 16.95 -36.61
N GLN A 49 12.22 17.16 -36.30
CA GLN A 49 12.81 16.72 -35.02
C GLN A 49 12.14 17.41 -33.82
N VAL A 50 11.94 18.74 -33.91
CA VAL A 50 11.27 19.51 -32.85
C VAL A 50 9.82 19.05 -32.67
N ILE A 51 9.07 18.87 -33.77
CA ILE A 51 7.68 18.40 -33.74
C ILE A 51 7.60 17.00 -33.13
N SER A 52 8.49 16.08 -33.51
CA SER A 52 8.50 14.71 -32.97
C SER A 52 8.77 14.71 -31.46
N SER A 53 9.75 15.49 -31.00
CA SER A 53 10.04 15.66 -29.57
C SER A 53 8.85 16.26 -28.82
N ALA A 54 8.27 17.33 -29.35
CA ALA A 54 7.10 17.98 -28.75
C ALA A 54 5.88 17.05 -28.69
N MET A 55 5.68 16.23 -29.72
CA MET A 55 4.58 15.28 -29.80
C MET A 55 4.71 14.15 -28.77
N ASN A 56 5.92 13.66 -28.51
CA ASN A 56 6.16 12.67 -27.47
C ASN A 56 5.84 13.23 -26.07
N VAL A 57 6.27 14.47 -25.79
CA VAL A 57 5.93 15.15 -24.53
C VAL A 57 4.44 15.41 -24.44
N TYR A 58 3.80 15.87 -25.51
CA TYR A 58 2.35 16.08 -25.58
C TYR A 58 1.58 14.81 -25.27
N TYR A 59 1.95 13.67 -25.87
CA TYR A 59 1.28 12.40 -25.58
C TYR A 59 1.53 11.89 -24.16
N LYS A 60 2.71 12.15 -23.58
CA LYS A 60 2.97 11.86 -22.18
C LYS A 60 2.11 12.71 -21.24
N ILE A 61 1.95 14.00 -21.53
CA ILE A 61 1.06 14.89 -20.75
C ILE A 61 -0.39 14.45 -20.89
N GLN A 62 -0.83 14.11 -22.10
CA GLN A 62 -2.18 13.58 -22.33
C GLN A 62 -2.43 12.25 -21.58
N SER A 63 -1.44 11.35 -21.58
CA SER A 63 -1.48 10.11 -20.80
C SER A 63 -1.74 10.39 -19.33
N ILE A 64 -0.91 11.24 -18.73
CA ILE A 64 -1.01 11.59 -17.31
C ILE A 64 -2.36 12.25 -17.02
N ASN A 65 -2.81 13.19 -17.86
CA ASN A 65 -4.06 13.91 -17.62
C ASN A 65 -5.29 13.00 -17.72
N TYR A 66 -5.41 12.20 -18.79
CA TYR A 66 -6.55 11.30 -18.96
C TYR A 66 -6.49 10.12 -17.99
N GLY A 67 -5.32 9.51 -17.82
CA GLY A 67 -5.12 8.42 -16.86
C GLY A 67 -5.46 8.88 -15.44
N ARG A 68 -4.98 10.06 -15.04
CA ARG A 68 -5.36 10.67 -13.77
C ARG A 68 -6.87 10.94 -13.68
N GLN A 69 -7.51 11.51 -14.69
CA GLN A 69 -8.95 11.80 -14.65
C GLN A 69 -9.79 10.52 -14.46
N VAL A 70 -9.50 9.48 -15.24
CA VAL A 70 -10.17 8.18 -15.14
C VAL A 70 -9.91 7.58 -13.76
N SER A 71 -8.65 7.58 -13.33
CA SER A 71 -8.24 7.04 -12.04
C SER A 71 -8.85 7.78 -10.86
N ASP A 72 -8.89 9.11 -10.86
CA ASP A 72 -9.48 9.94 -9.80
C ASP A 72 -10.97 9.62 -9.70
N THR A 73 -11.68 9.54 -10.83
CA THR A 73 -13.11 9.22 -10.85
C THR A 73 -13.41 7.81 -10.33
N LEU A 74 -12.62 6.80 -10.74
CA LEU A 74 -12.74 5.43 -10.22
C LEU A 74 -12.45 5.39 -8.72
N MET A 75 -11.33 6.00 -8.30
CA MET A 75 -10.93 6.05 -6.90
C MET A 75 -11.93 6.79 -6.02
N ASP A 76 -12.52 7.89 -6.48
CA ASP A 76 -13.52 8.65 -5.72
C ASP A 76 -14.78 7.80 -5.49
N LYS A 77 -15.22 7.04 -6.49
CA LYS A 77 -16.35 6.12 -6.34
C LYS A 77 -16.05 4.98 -5.38
N ILE A 78 -14.89 4.33 -5.52
CA ILE A 78 -14.47 3.22 -4.66
C ILE A 78 -14.27 3.72 -3.22
N ALA A 79 -13.46 4.78 -3.03
CA ALA A 79 -13.17 5.34 -1.72
C ALA A 79 -14.42 5.88 -1.02
N GLY A 80 -15.31 6.56 -1.75
CA GLY A 80 -16.59 7.02 -1.19
C GLY A 80 -17.49 5.87 -0.74
N THR A 81 -17.40 4.73 -1.41
CA THR A 81 -18.17 3.52 -1.05
C THR A 81 -17.55 2.80 0.16
N ILE A 82 -16.22 2.65 0.18
CA ILE A 82 -15.48 1.97 1.27
C ILE A 82 -15.46 2.80 2.55
N SER A 83 -15.20 4.11 2.47
CA SER A 83 -15.14 4.98 3.66
C SER A 83 -16.45 4.95 4.46
N ALA A 84 -17.58 4.87 3.75
CA ALA A 84 -18.91 4.80 4.34
C ALA A 84 -19.32 3.38 4.77
N ALA A 85 -18.42 2.40 4.75
CA ALA A 85 -18.74 1.03 5.13
C ALA A 85 -19.34 0.97 6.54
N GLN A 86 -20.35 0.12 6.73
CA GLN A 86 -21.12 0.00 7.97
C GLN A 86 -20.68 -1.21 8.79
N VAL A 87 -20.66 -1.04 10.11
CA VAL A 87 -20.11 -2.03 11.04
C VAL A 87 -21.17 -2.80 11.85
N ASN A 88 -22.36 -2.23 12.04
CA ASN A 88 -23.42 -2.78 12.90
C ASN A 88 -24.65 -3.17 12.08
N ILE A 89 -24.47 -4.06 11.10
CA ILE A 89 -25.57 -4.61 10.31
C ILE A 89 -25.64 -6.11 10.54
N GLU A 90 -26.75 -6.55 11.11
CA GLU A 90 -27.07 -7.97 11.24
C GLU A 90 -27.35 -8.54 9.84
N ARG A 91 -26.55 -9.53 9.44
CA ARG A 91 -26.73 -10.29 8.19
C ARG A 91 -28.07 -11.05 8.26
N VAL A 92 -29.10 -10.53 7.59
CA VAL A 92 -30.35 -11.27 7.38
C VAL A 92 -30.06 -12.41 6.41
N ASN A 93 -30.13 -13.64 6.90
CA ASN A 93 -29.96 -14.86 6.09
C ASN A 93 -30.86 -14.81 4.84
N ILE A 94 -30.23 -14.77 3.67
CA ILE A 94 -30.88 -15.07 2.40
C ILE A 94 -30.50 -16.52 2.08
N GLU A 95 -31.51 -17.37 1.90
CA GLU A 95 -31.38 -18.82 1.79
C GLU A 95 -30.29 -19.26 0.76
N ASN A 96 -29.37 -20.13 1.19
CA ASN A 96 -28.32 -20.86 0.44
C ASN A 96 -26.86 -20.39 0.44
N GLU A 97 -26.43 -19.51 1.34
CA GLU A 97 -24.98 -19.34 1.61
C GLU A 97 -24.70 -19.47 3.11
N GLU A 98 -23.68 -20.27 3.49
CA GLU A 98 -23.07 -20.19 4.83
C GLU A 98 -22.39 -18.83 4.95
N LEU A 99 -23.18 -17.80 5.24
CA LEU A 99 -22.67 -16.46 5.46
C LEU A 99 -21.90 -16.45 6.78
N ASN A 100 -20.59 -16.26 6.71
CA ASN A 100 -19.79 -15.94 7.88
C ASN A 100 -20.29 -14.59 8.43
N THR A 101 -21.10 -14.65 9.49
CA THR A 101 -21.78 -13.50 10.12
C THR A 101 -20.83 -12.59 10.90
N LYS A 102 -19.56 -12.97 10.97
CA LYS A 102 -18.55 -12.34 11.82
C LYS A 102 -17.97 -11.06 11.24
N TYR A 103 -17.82 -10.99 9.92
CA TYR A 103 -17.14 -9.87 9.26
C TYR A 103 -18.14 -9.05 8.44
N THR A 104 -18.17 -7.74 8.67
CA THR A 104 -18.99 -6.78 7.90
C THR A 104 -18.19 -6.10 6.80
N LEU A 105 -16.86 -6.24 6.82
CA LEU A 105 -15.95 -5.87 5.73
C LEU A 105 -14.93 -7.00 5.56
N GLN A 106 -14.83 -7.57 4.37
CA GLN A 106 -13.92 -8.65 4.06
C GLN A 106 -13.20 -8.40 2.73
N ILE A 107 -11.88 -8.46 2.75
CA ILE A 107 -11.02 -8.48 1.56
C ILE A 107 -10.64 -9.92 1.26
N GLU A 108 -10.72 -10.33 0.00
CA GLU A 108 -10.26 -11.66 -0.43
C GLU A 108 -8.73 -11.79 -0.34
N ASP A 109 -8.24 -13.00 -0.09
CA ASP A 109 -6.80 -13.25 0.10
C ASP A 109 -5.98 -12.92 -1.16
N ASP A 110 -6.59 -13.00 -2.34
CA ASP A 110 -5.98 -12.62 -3.63
C ASP A 110 -6.04 -11.10 -3.92
N MET A 111 -6.58 -10.32 -2.98
CA MET A 111 -6.72 -8.87 -3.02
C MET A 111 -7.66 -8.34 -4.13
N SER A 112 -8.34 -9.20 -4.87
CA SER A 112 -9.10 -8.82 -6.08
C SER A 112 -10.51 -8.28 -5.79
N LYS A 113 -11.02 -8.52 -4.59
CA LYS A 113 -12.38 -8.20 -4.17
C LYS A 113 -12.42 -7.70 -2.73
N ILE A 114 -13.30 -6.72 -2.49
CA ILE A 114 -13.70 -6.30 -1.15
C ILE A 114 -15.23 -6.39 -1.03
N ASP A 115 -15.70 -7.14 -0.04
CA ASP A 115 -17.10 -7.35 0.34
C ASP A 115 -17.40 -6.49 1.57
N LEU A 116 -18.48 -5.71 1.55
CA LEU A 116 -18.83 -4.81 2.64
C LEU A 116 -20.31 -4.41 2.63
N TYR A 117 -20.78 -3.84 3.74
CA TYR A 117 -22.04 -3.08 3.76
C TYR A 117 -21.77 -1.60 3.51
N ASN A 118 -22.36 -1.01 2.48
CA ASN A 118 -22.12 0.40 2.16
C ASN A 118 -22.83 1.36 3.13
N GLY A 119 -22.64 2.67 2.97
CA GLY A 119 -23.26 3.69 3.83
C GLY A 119 -24.79 3.70 3.86
N SER A 120 -25.45 3.06 2.89
CA SER A 120 -26.91 2.89 2.85
C SER A 120 -27.37 1.62 3.58
N GLY A 121 -26.43 0.81 4.06
CA GLY A 121 -26.66 -0.51 4.64
C GLY A 121 -26.91 -1.63 3.64
N SER A 122 -26.63 -1.41 2.35
CA SER A 122 -26.73 -2.48 1.34
C SER A 122 -25.45 -3.32 1.31
N HIS A 123 -25.60 -4.64 1.30
CA HIS A 123 -24.49 -5.57 1.08
C HIS A 123 -24.02 -5.48 -0.36
N ILE A 124 -22.72 -5.24 -0.54
CA ILE A 124 -22.08 -5.12 -1.84
C ILE A 124 -20.72 -5.81 -1.85
N TYR A 125 -20.21 -6.11 -3.04
CA TYR A 125 -18.77 -6.27 -3.25
C TYR A 125 -18.28 -5.39 -4.39
N ILE A 126 -17.00 -5.03 -4.33
CA ILE A 126 -16.30 -4.27 -5.36
C ILE A 126 -15.20 -5.15 -5.95
N THR A 127 -15.16 -5.25 -7.28
CA THR A 127 -14.11 -5.98 -8.02
C THR A 127 -13.93 -5.38 -9.42
N ASN A 128 -13.01 -5.93 -10.21
CA ASN A 128 -12.91 -5.67 -11.63
C ASN A 128 -13.10 -6.94 -12.47
N THR A 129 -14.23 -7.04 -13.16
CA THR A 129 -14.50 -8.17 -14.05
C THR A 129 -14.74 -7.72 -15.50
N LYS A 130 -14.70 -8.67 -16.43
CA LYS A 130 -15.14 -8.44 -17.80
C LYS A 130 -16.67 -8.47 -17.82
N PRO A 131 -17.34 -7.53 -18.51
CA PRO A 131 -18.78 -7.60 -18.71
C PRO A 131 -19.18 -8.88 -19.43
N ASP A 132 -20.34 -9.45 -19.11
CA ASP A 132 -20.91 -10.63 -19.77
C ASP A 132 -21.12 -10.43 -21.28
N THR A 133 -21.31 -9.18 -21.68
CA THR A 133 -21.44 -8.76 -23.09
C THR A 133 -20.12 -8.79 -23.86
N GLY A 134 -19.02 -9.17 -23.20
CA GLY A 134 -17.66 -9.12 -23.73
C GLY A 134 -17.07 -7.72 -23.68
N GLY A 135 -15.76 -7.63 -23.43
CA GLY A 135 -15.07 -6.35 -23.35
C GLY A 135 -13.83 -6.36 -22.47
N ASP A 136 -13.35 -5.16 -22.20
CA ASP A 136 -12.25 -4.91 -21.26
C ASP A 136 -12.75 -4.98 -19.82
N LYS A 137 -11.84 -5.26 -18.88
CA LYS A 137 -12.18 -5.27 -17.45
C LYS A 137 -12.69 -3.90 -17.02
N GLN A 138 -13.81 -3.88 -16.30
CA GLN A 138 -14.46 -2.69 -15.77
C GLN A 138 -14.56 -2.80 -14.26
N LEU A 139 -14.65 -1.64 -13.60
CA LEU A 139 -15.04 -1.61 -12.19
C LEU A 139 -16.49 -2.08 -12.07
N VAL A 140 -16.72 -3.04 -11.18
CA VAL A 140 -18.04 -3.57 -10.87
C VAL A 140 -18.28 -3.43 -9.37
N ILE A 141 -19.43 -2.87 -9.03
CA ILE A 141 -19.98 -2.88 -7.67
C ILE A 141 -21.26 -3.71 -7.73
N HIS A 142 -21.18 -4.94 -7.22
CA HIS A 142 -22.33 -5.83 -7.15
C HIS A 142 -23.16 -5.51 -5.93
N TYR A 143 -24.46 -5.37 -6.09
CA TYR A 143 -25.43 -5.25 -5.01
C TYR A 143 -26.16 -6.57 -4.84
N TYR A 144 -26.10 -7.13 -3.63
CA TYR A 144 -26.83 -8.34 -3.30
C TYR A 144 -28.33 -8.09 -3.19
N ARG A 145 -29.11 -9.17 -3.26
CA ARG A 145 -30.57 -9.15 -3.09
C ARG A 145 -30.93 -8.55 -1.72
N VAL A 146 -31.99 -7.75 -1.68
CA VAL A 146 -32.53 -7.20 -0.41
C VAL A 146 -34.02 -7.50 -0.33
N GLU A 147 -34.46 -8.07 0.79
CA GLU A 147 -35.88 -8.23 1.10
C GLU A 147 -36.27 -7.26 2.23
N SER A 148 -37.21 -6.36 1.95
CA SER A 148 -37.75 -5.41 2.94
C SER A 148 -39.23 -5.68 3.15
N VAL A 149 -39.67 -5.63 4.41
CA VAL A 149 -41.10 -5.67 4.77
C VAL A 149 -41.60 -4.23 4.89
N LEU A 150 -42.60 -3.84 4.11
CA LEU A 150 -43.27 -2.56 4.30
C LEU A 150 -44.14 -2.63 5.55
N ASN A 151 -43.86 -1.76 6.52
CA ASN A 151 -44.74 -1.59 7.69
C ASN A 151 -46.18 -1.37 7.21
N ASP A 152 -47.12 -2.16 7.75
CA ASP A 152 -48.55 -2.23 7.44
C ASP A 152 -48.99 -2.92 6.14
N SER A 153 -48.14 -3.70 5.47
CA SER A 153 -48.65 -4.70 4.52
C SER A 153 -47.77 -5.96 4.48
N ASN A 154 -48.40 -7.14 4.34
CA ASN A 154 -47.70 -8.43 4.07
C ASN A 154 -46.98 -8.44 2.69
N LYS A 155 -46.66 -7.27 2.11
CA LYS A 155 -45.96 -7.11 0.85
C LYS A 155 -44.47 -7.04 1.12
N LYS A 156 -43.75 -8.08 0.69
CA LYS A 156 -42.29 -8.08 0.60
C LYS A 156 -41.86 -7.25 -0.61
N LEU A 157 -41.05 -6.22 -0.39
CA LEU A 157 -40.25 -5.58 -1.43
C LEU A 157 -39.00 -6.42 -1.62
N VAL A 158 -38.81 -6.96 -2.82
CA VAL A 158 -37.62 -7.71 -3.20
C VAL A 158 -36.86 -6.87 -4.22
N TYR A 159 -35.63 -6.51 -3.89
CA TYR A 159 -34.66 -5.96 -4.83
C TYR A 159 -33.77 -7.10 -5.32
N GLU A 160 -33.79 -7.37 -6.62
CA GLU A 160 -32.94 -8.40 -7.22
C GLU A 160 -31.47 -7.91 -7.31
N PRO A 161 -30.49 -8.83 -7.32
CA PRO A 161 -29.08 -8.49 -7.43
C PRO A 161 -28.79 -7.66 -8.68
N ILE A 162 -27.92 -6.66 -8.56
CA ILE A 162 -27.56 -5.78 -9.68
C ILE A 162 -26.08 -5.42 -9.69
N ASP A 163 -25.45 -5.52 -10.85
CA ASP A 163 -24.10 -5.03 -11.09
C ASP A 163 -24.14 -3.56 -11.53
N TRP A 164 -23.53 -2.70 -10.72
CA TRP A 164 -23.32 -1.31 -11.08
C TRP A 164 -21.93 -1.13 -11.71
N THR A 165 -21.87 -0.52 -12.89
CA THR A 165 -20.63 -0.23 -13.62
C THR A 165 -20.67 1.17 -14.23
N PHE A 166 -19.51 1.72 -14.54
CA PHE A 166 -19.42 2.95 -15.34
C PHE A 166 -19.63 2.66 -16.83
N ASP A 167 -20.19 3.64 -17.54
CA ASP A 167 -20.24 3.62 -19.01
C ASP A 167 -18.84 3.47 -19.62
N LYS A 168 -18.72 2.67 -20.69
CA LYS A 168 -17.44 2.44 -21.38
C LYS A 168 -16.71 3.74 -21.77
N LYS A 169 -17.44 4.80 -22.10
CA LYS A 169 -16.87 6.10 -22.49
C LYS A 169 -16.13 6.82 -21.35
N MET A 170 -16.52 6.54 -20.10
CA MET A 170 -15.90 7.13 -18.91
C MET A 170 -14.42 6.74 -18.80
N TYR A 171 -14.06 5.53 -19.26
CA TYR A 171 -12.70 5.01 -19.21
C TYR A 171 -11.75 5.63 -20.24
N LEU A 172 -12.23 6.43 -21.20
CA LEU A 172 -11.39 7.06 -22.25
C LEU A 172 -10.42 6.06 -22.92
N ASP A 173 -10.92 4.87 -23.24
CA ASP A 173 -10.18 3.73 -23.81
C ASP A 173 -9.06 3.13 -22.92
N TYR A 174 -8.93 3.57 -21.66
CA TYR A 174 -8.13 2.88 -20.66
C TYR A 174 -8.78 1.57 -20.23
N LYS A 175 -7.95 0.60 -19.87
CA LYS A 175 -8.35 -0.71 -19.36
C LYS A 175 -7.82 -0.90 -17.96
N ILE A 176 -8.62 -1.39 -17.04
CA ILE A 176 -8.12 -1.77 -15.72
C ILE A 176 -7.27 -3.03 -15.87
N THR A 177 -5.98 -2.93 -15.62
CA THR A 177 -5.07 -4.08 -15.59
C THR A 177 -5.01 -4.69 -14.20
N LYS A 178 -5.07 -3.83 -13.17
CA LYS A 178 -4.91 -4.23 -11.78
C LYS A 178 -5.81 -3.39 -10.87
N LEU A 179 -6.54 -4.03 -9.98
CA LEU A 179 -7.29 -3.39 -8.89
C LEU A 179 -7.11 -4.28 -7.67
N GLU A 180 -6.44 -3.77 -6.64
CA GLU A 180 -6.13 -4.50 -5.42
C GLU A 180 -6.63 -3.77 -4.20
N PHE A 181 -7.17 -4.53 -3.26
CA PHE A 181 -7.58 -4.10 -1.94
C PHE A 181 -6.71 -4.79 -0.89
N SER A 182 -6.29 -4.04 0.12
CA SER A 182 -5.52 -4.57 1.24
C SER A 182 -5.78 -3.71 2.47
N LEU A 183 -5.50 -4.24 3.65
CA LEU A 183 -5.35 -3.38 4.83
C LEU A 183 -4.09 -2.54 4.65
N ALA A 184 -4.15 -1.27 5.03
CA ALA A 184 -3.01 -0.36 4.94
C ALA A 184 -1.87 -0.82 5.86
N ASP A 185 -2.25 -1.29 7.05
CA ASP A 185 -1.35 -1.87 8.03
C ASP A 185 -2.15 -2.90 8.88
N PRO A 186 -2.00 -4.20 8.59
CA PRO A 186 -2.67 -5.26 9.37
C PRO A 186 -2.29 -5.28 10.84
N ASP A 187 -1.11 -4.76 11.19
CA ASP A 187 -0.59 -4.72 12.57
C ASP A 187 -0.99 -3.43 13.31
N GLY A 188 -1.59 -2.46 12.61
CA GLY A 188 -2.08 -1.21 13.21
C GLY A 188 -0.99 -0.25 13.70
N ILE A 189 0.26 -0.39 13.24
CA ILE A 189 1.44 0.33 13.76
C ILE A 189 1.54 1.76 13.20
N ILE A 190 1.37 1.89 11.89
CA ILE A 190 1.51 3.14 11.11
C ILE A 190 0.14 3.69 10.74
N TYR A 191 -0.78 2.80 10.34
CA TYR A 191 -2.15 3.16 9.99
C TYR A 191 -3.13 2.41 10.89
N PRO A 192 -4.23 3.04 11.33
CA PRO A 192 -5.29 2.33 12.04
C PRO A 192 -5.86 1.14 11.23
N GLU A 193 -6.35 0.11 11.93
CA GLU A 193 -6.85 -1.13 11.32
C GLU A 193 -8.08 -0.93 10.40
N ASN A 194 -8.76 0.21 10.51
CA ASN A 194 -9.88 0.60 9.65
C ASN A 194 -9.45 1.32 8.36
N VAL A 195 -8.14 1.40 8.07
CA VAL A 195 -7.64 2.03 6.84
C VAL A 195 -7.40 0.97 5.77
N ILE A 196 -8.11 1.11 4.65
CA ILE A 196 -8.00 0.24 3.47
C ILE A 196 -7.10 0.90 2.43
N ARG A 197 -6.10 0.16 1.97
CA ARG A 197 -5.25 0.51 0.83
C ARG A 197 -5.87 -0.02 -0.46
N ILE A 198 -6.10 0.88 -1.40
CA ILE A 198 -6.60 0.60 -2.74
C ILE A 198 -5.49 0.92 -3.74
N HIS A 199 -5.13 -0.04 -4.58
CA HIS A 199 -4.15 0.15 -5.65
C HIS A 199 -4.80 -0.11 -7.01
N LEU A 200 -4.65 0.84 -7.94
CA LEU A 200 -5.23 0.76 -9.28
C LEU A 200 -4.14 0.98 -10.33
N GLU A 201 -4.13 0.11 -11.33
CA GLU A 201 -3.37 0.28 -12.56
C GLU A 201 -4.32 0.23 -13.76
N ILE A 202 -4.15 1.20 -14.65
CA ILE A 202 -4.87 1.30 -15.91
C ILE A 202 -3.88 1.42 -17.07
N ASP A 203 -4.23 0.84 -18.21
CA ASP A 203 -3.40 0.89 -19.41
C ASP A 203 -4.17 1.40 -20.63
N HIS A 204 -3.50 2.24 -21.43
CA HIS A 204 -4.02 2.71 -22.69
C HIS A 204 -3.03 2.48 -23.83
N LYS A 205 -3.50 1.83 -24.90
CA LYS A 205 -2.69 1.40 -26.06
C LYS A 205 -1.78 2.48 -26.66
N LYS A 206 -2.25 3.74 -26.70
CA LYS A 206 -1.50 4.89 -27.26
C LYS A 206 -0.69 5.67 -26.24
N PHE A 207 -1.12 5.66 -24.97
CA PHE A 207 -0.69 6.63 -23.97
C PHE A 207 0.14 5.98 -22.86
N GLY A 208 0.16 4.65 -22.78
CA GLY A 208 0.87 3.90 -21.75
C GLY A 208 0.01 3.70 -20.50
N SER A 209 0.67 3.22 -19.45
CA SER A 209 0.04 2.84 -18.19
C SER A 209 0.10 3.96 -17.16
N TYR A 210 -0.90 4.01 -16.29
CA TYR A 210 -1.00 4.92 -15.16
C TYR A 210 -1.39 4.13 -13.91
N SER A 211 -0.76 4.43 -12.78
CA SER A 211 -1.06 3.79 -11.50
C SER A 211 -1.26 4.80 -10.39
N THR A 212 -2.11 4.45 -9.43
CA THR A 212 -2.32 5.24 -8.21
C THR A 212 -2.59 4.32 -7.03
N THR A 213 -2.32 4.84 -5.83
CA THR A 213 -2.66 4.18 -4.57
C THR A 213 -3.36 5.19 -3.69
N ARG A 214 -4.47 4.78 -3.05
CA ARG A 214 -5.20 5.60 -2.10
C ARG A 214 -5.44 4.82 -0.81
N TYR A 215 -5.31 5.52 0.31
CA TYR A 215 -5.62 5.00 1.64
C TYR A 215 -6.94 5.61 2.08
N VAL A 216 -7.87 4.77 2.55
CA VAL A 216 -9.24 5.16 2.84
C VAL A 216 -9.60 4.65 4.22
N GLU A 217 -9.88 5.56 5.12
CA GLU A 217 -10.39 5.25 6.46
C GLU A 217 -11.88 4.94 6.41
N CYS A 218 -12.28 3.83 7.02
CA CYS A 218 -13.67 3.46 7.23
C CYS A 218 -14.20 4.13 8.51
N TYR A 219 -14.76 5.33 8.38
CA TYR A 219 -15.08 6.21 9.53
C TYR A 219 -16.23 5.71 10.42
N ASN A 220 -16.97 4.67 10.04
CA ASN A 220 -17.95 4.06 10.95
C ASN A 220 -17.35 2.95 11.82
N PHE A 221 -16.12 2.52 11.54
CA PHE A 221 -15.37 1.60 12.38
C PHE A 221 -14.50 2.47 13.29
N GLN A 222 -14.86 2.57 14.57
CA GLN A 222 -14.23 3.52 15.49
C GLN A 222 -13.49 2.84 16.64
N ASP A 223 -13.99 1.69 17.07
CA ASP A 223 -13.48 1.00 18.26
C ASP A 223 -12.85 -0.34 17.90
N LYS A 224 -12.13 -0.94 18.87
CA LYS A 224 -11.43 -2.23 18.66
C LYS A 224 -12.40 -3.35 18.26
N ASP A 225 -13.57 -3.41 18.89
CA ASP A 225 -14.63 -4.38 18.59
C ASP A 225 -15.16 -4.24 17.15
N ASP A 226 -15.17 -3.02 16.62
CA ASP A 226 -15.52 -2.76 15.23
C ASP A 226 -14.43 -3.30 14.29
N PHE A 227 -13.17 -3.11 14.64
CA PHE A 227 -12.03 -3.59 13.84
C PHE A 227 -12.00 -5.11 13.74
N GLU A 228 -12.51 -5.85 14.74
CA GLU A 228 -12.62 -7.31 14.66
C GLU A 228 -13.55 -7.80 13.55
N LYS A 229 -14.48 -6.94 13.11
CA LYS A 229 -15.41 -7.23 11.99
C LYS A 229 -14.79 -6.93 10.62
N ILE A 230 -13.53 -6.52 10.58
CA ILE A 230 -12.73 -6.35 9.36
C ILE A 230 -11.87 -7.61 9.18
N LYS A 231 -12.00 -8.26 8.03
CA LYS A 231 -11.09 -9.33 7.58
C LYS A 231 -10.31 -8.86 6.35
N GLY A 232 -9.03 -9.18 6.30
CA GLY A 232 -8.21 -8.97 5.12
C GLY A 232 -6.90 -9.73 5.18
N PRO A 233 -6.18 -9.84 4.04
CA PRO A 233 -4.92 -10.56 3.97
C PRO A 233 -3.91 -9.98 4.97
N GLY A 234 -3.26 -10.86 5.73
CA GLY A 234 -2.30 -10.49 6.76
C GLY A 234 -2.91 -10.11 8.12
N LYS A 235 -4.23 -9.99 8.25
CA LYS A 235 -4.89 -9.78 9.54
C LYS A 235 -5.17 -11.11 10.22
N ALA A 236 -4.60 -11.31 11.42
CA ALA A 236 -4.89 -12.49 12.22
C ALA A 236 -6.39 -12.53 12.59
N GLU A 237 -7.09 -13.60 12.24
CA GLU A 237 -8.53 -13.73 12.53
C GLU A 237 -8.78 -13.72 14.05
N SER A 238 -9.38 -12.65 14.58
CA SER A 238 -9.86 -12.61 15.97
C SER A 238 -11.22 -13.30 16.01
N GLY A 239 -11.33 -14.51 16.58
CA GLY A 239 -12.64 -15.11 16.94
C GLY A 239 -13.08 -16.35 16.14
N GLY A 240 -12.21 -17.32 15.90
CA GLY A 240 -12.65 -18.70 15.71
C GLY A 240 -12.22 -19.46 16.96
N GLU A 241 -13.15 -20.14 17.64
CA GLU A 241 -12.77 -21.29 18.47
C GLU A 241 -12.02 -22.24 17.53
N THR A 242 -10.70 -22.11 17.51
CA THR A 242 -9.83 -23.03 16.80
C THR A 242 -9.79 -24.27 17.68
N PRO A 243 -10.08 -25.47 17.16
CA PRO A 243 -9.58 -26.66 17.82
C PRO A 243 -8.08 -26.43 17.93
N THR A 244 -7.58 -26.50 19.16
CA THR A 244 -6.17 -26.30 19.54
C THR A 244 -5.28 -26.70 18.37
N PRO A 245 -4.60 -25.75 17.68
CA PRO A 245 -3.63 -26.12 16.70
C PRO A 245 -2.59 -26.94 17.44
N ASP A 246 -2.41 -28.19 17.04
CA ASP A 246 -1.24 -28.93 17.51
C ASP A 246 -0.01 -28.06 17.23
N PRO A 247 0.89 -27.90 18.21
CA PRO A 247 1.99 -26.98 18.09
C PRO A 247 2.78 -27.30 16.82
N PRO A 248 3.26 -26.30 16.07
CA PRO A 248 4.28 -26.57 15.06
C PRO A 248 5.41 -27.32 15.77
N GLU A 249 5.77 -28.48 15.25
CA GLU A 249 6.93 -29.25 15.72
C GLU A 249 8.12 -28.29 15.79
N ASN A 250 8.48 -27.83 17.01
CA ASN A 250 9.60 -26.94 17.38
C ASN A 250 9.31 -25.48 17.85
N SER A 251 8.15 -25.13 18.41
CA SER A 251 8.04 -23.85 19.17
C SER A 251 8.39 -24.04 20.65
N GLN A 252 9.59 -23.58 21.06
CA GLN A 252 10.06 -23.58 22.46
C GLN A 252 9.52 -22.34 23.19
N THR A 253 8.98 -22.48 24.40
CA THR A 253 8.62 -21.34 25.26
C THR A 253 9.78 -20.93 26.16
N TYR A 254 9.81 -19.67 26.57
CA TYR A 254 10.76 -19.19 27.57
C TYR A 254 10.39 -19.83 28.93
N PRO A 255 11.37 -20.33 29.70
CA PRO A 255 11.11 -21.09 30.93
C PRO A 255 10.14 -20.38 31.88
N ASP A 256 9.21 -21.14 32.44
CA ASP A 256 8.19 -20.68 33.40
C ASP A 256 7.31 -19.51 32.92
N THR A 257 7.22 -19.32 31.60
CA THR A 257 6.33 -18.36 30.95
C THR A 257 5.61 -18.99 29.78
N ASP A 258 4.57 -18.30 29.30
CA ASP A 258 3.91 -18.57 28.04
C ASP A 258 4.55 -17.82 26.86
N ILE A 259 5.69 -17.13 27.06
CA ILE A 259 6.36 -16.39 25.99
C ILE A 259 6.93 -17.37 24.97
N VAL A 260 6.51 -17.23 23.72
CA VAL A 260 7.04 -18.04 22.60
C VAL A 260 8.41 -17.51 22.19
N VAL A 261 9.43 -18.39 22.23
CA VAL A 261 10.77 -18.05 21.76
C VAL A 261 10.85 -18.33 20.27
N LYS A 262 11.13 -17.30 19.48
CA LYS A 262 11.24 -17.42 18.02
C LYS A 262 12.60 -18.02 17.67
N ASN A 263 12.60 -19.30 17.31
CA ASN A 263 13.81 -20.00 16.89
C ASN A 263 14.42 -19.41 15.60
N ASP A 264 13.60 -18.87 14.71
CA ASP A 264 14.02 -18.26 13.45
C ASP A 264 14.04 -16.71 13.50
N TYR A 265 14.15 -16.12 14.70
CA TYR A 265 14.15 -14.65 14.84
C TYR A 265 15.32 -14.00 14.11
N TRP A 266 16.49 -14.66 14.10
CA TRP A 266 17.69 -14.11 13.51
C TRP A 266 17.84 -14.59 12.05
N PRO A 267 17.98 -13.68 11.07
CA PRO A 267 18.14 -14.09 9.68
C PRO A 267 19.45 -14.86 9.50
N THR A 268 19.47 -15.75 8.52
CA THR A 268 20.64 -16.52 8.12
C THR A 268 21.28 -15.89 6.87
N ALA A 269 22.50 -16.31 6.52
CA ALA A 269 23.13 -15.86 5.28
C ALA A 269 22.31 -16.27 4.03
N GLU A 270 21.56 -17.37 4.10
CA GLU A 270 20.67 -17.84 3.03
C GLU A 270 19.50 -16.88 2.79
N ASP A 271 19.02 -16.19 3.84
CA ASP A 271 17.91 -15.23 3.72
C ASP A 271 18.24 -14.02 2.85
N PHE A 272 19.52 -13.76 2.58
CA PHE A 272 19.98 -12.68 1.70
C PHE A 272 20.44 -13.16 0.32
N ALA A 273 20.42 -14.47 0.05
CA ALA A 273 20.99 -15.06 -1.16
C ALA A 273 20.20 -14.72 -2.45
N ASP A 274 18.88 -14.54 -2.34
CA ASP A 274 17.99 -14.37 -3.50
C ASP A 274 17.94 -12.93 -4.04
N ASN A 275 18.39 -11.94 -3.25
CA ASN A 275 18.33 -10.54 -3.62
C ASN A 275 19.34 -9.70 -2.85
N GLU A 276 20.37 -9.19 -3.56
CA GLU A 276 21.45 -8.37 -2.99
C GLU A 276 20.98 -7.07 -2.30
N ASN A 277 19.75 -6.61 -2.59
CA ASN A 277 19.15 -5.40 -2.01
C ASN A 277 18.06 -5.70 -0.96
N LYS A 278 17.90 -6.95 -0.52
CA LYS A 278 16.92 -7.30 0.52
C LYS A 278 17.33 -6.70 1.87
N ILE A 279 16.37 -6.06 2.54
CA ILE A 279 16.52 -5.53 3.90
C ILE A 279 15.58 -6.31 4.81
N ILE A 280 16.10 -6.86 5.89
CA ILE A 280 15.36 -7.56 6.96
C ILE A 280 15.44 -6.70 8.22
N VAL A 281 14.28 -6.36 8.79
CA VAL A 281 14.19 -5.49 9.97
C VAL A 281 13.97 -6.33 11.22
N LEU A 282 14.91 -6.28 12.16
CA LEU A 282 14.78 -6.86 13.49
C LEU A 282 14.03 -5.88 14.40
N LYS A 283 12.83 -6.25 14.84
CA LYS A 283 12.01 -5.44 15.76
C LYS A 283 12.35 -5.72 17.23
N PRO A 284 12.37 -4.69 18.12
CA PRO A 284 12.62 -4.87 19.54
C PRO A 284 11.51 -5.68 20.25
N GLY A 285 11.79 -6.17 21.45
CA GLY A 285 10.84 -6.91 22.31
C GLY A 285 10.72 -8.40 22.01
N ASN A 286 11.32 -8.91 20.93
CA ASN A 286 11.36 -10.34 20.66
C ASN A 286 12.48 -11.02 21.48
N ILE A 287 12.21 -12.23 21.96
CA ILE A 287 13.18 -13.09 22.64
C ILE A 287 13.72 -14.11 21.64
N PHE A 288 15.04 -14.26 21.62
CA PHE A 288 15.73 -15.30 20.86
C PHE A 288 16.65 -16.12 21.78
N LYS A 289 16.86 -17.37 21.38
CA LYS A 289 17.73 -18.32 22.08
C LYS A 289 19.10 -18.35 21.40
N TYR A 290 20.17 -18.38 22.19
CA TYR A 290 21.52 -18.59 21.69
C TYR A 290 22.29 -19.52 22.64
N SER A 291 22.85 -20.60 22.08
CA SER A 291 23.55 -21.64 22.85
C SER A 291 25.06 -21.42 22.82
N TYR A 292 25.67 -21.30 23.99
CA TYR A 292 27.13 -21.28 24.17
C TYR A 292 27.60 -22.67 24.60
N GLY A 293 27.96 -23.52 23.63
CA GLY A 293 28.25 -24.93 23.91
C GLY A 293 27.00 -25.67 24.39
N ASP A 294 27.04 -26.24 25.59
CA ASP A 294 25.91 -26.99 26.18
C ASP A 294 24.95 -26.10 27.01
N VAL A 295 25.18 -24.78 27.06
CA VAL A 295 24.36 -23.85 27.85
C VAL A 295 23.50 -23.00 26.94
N ASP A 296 22.19 -23.17 27.07
CA ASP A 296 21.19 -22.34 26.43
C ASP A 296 20.99 -21.03 27.20
N LYS A 297 21.13 -19.91 26.50
CA LYS A 297 20.82 -18.57 27.02
C LYS A 297 19.77 -17.89 26.16
N TYR A 298 19.06 -16.94 26.77
CA TYR A 298 18.00 -16.20 26.11
C TYR A 298 18.30 -14.71 26.17
N TYR A 299 18.00 -14.02 25.08
CA TYR A 299 18.27 -12.62 24.90
C TYR A 299 17.02 -11.91 24.39
N VAL A 300 16.84 -10.67 24.82
CA VAL A 300 15.79 -9.79 24.30
C VAL A 300 16.41 -8.72 23.42
N MET A 301 15.80 -8.46 22.26
CA MET A 301 16.19 -7.36 21.39
C MET A 301 15.64 -6.02 21.92
N VAL A 302 16.48 -5.01 22.05
CA VAL A 302 16.15 -3.70 22.66
C VAL A 302 15.88 -2.62 21.61
N GLY A 303 16.55 -2.70 20.45
CA GLY A 303 16.46 -1.69 19.39
C GLY A 303 16.11 -2.27 18.04
N GLU A 304 15.55 -1.43 17.16
CA GLU A 304 15.30 -1.80 15.77
C GLU A 304 16.60 -1.84 14.96
N ARG A 305 16.74 -2.85 14.07
CA ARG A 305 17.91 -2.98 13.19
C ARG A 305 17.56 -3.45 11.79
N ASP A 306 18.03 -2.67 10.81
CA ASP A 306 17.98 -3.01 9.39
C ASP A 306 19.23 -3.81 8.99
N LEU A 307 19.02 -5.07 8.61
CA LEU A 307 20.04 -5.97 8.13
C LEU A 307 19.93 -6.14 6.62
N ASN A 308 21.07 -6.12 5.95
CA ASN A 308 21.25 -6.42 4.54
C ASN A 308 22.51 -7.27 4.37
N ASN A 309 22.77 -7.72 3.14
CA ASN A 309 23.88 -8.63 2.85
C ASN A 309 25.28 -8.06 3.21
N TRP A 310 25.42 -6.75 3.39
CA TRP A 310 26.69 -6.09 3.70
C TRP A 310 26.94 -5.87 5.19
N ASN A 311 25.88 -5.75 5.98
CA ASN A 311 25.95 -5.42 7.41
C ASN A 311 25.40 -6.53 8.32
N TYR A 312 24.88 -7.62 7.75
CA TYR A 312 24.45 -8.80 8.49
C TYR A 312 25.59 -9.35 9.35
N LYS A 313 25.30 -9.62 10.63
CA LYS A 313 26.18 -10.35 11.54
C LYS A 313 25.37 -11.38 12.31
N THR A 314 26.05 -12.38 12.86
CA THR A 314 25.42 -13.43 13.66
C THR A 314 25.02 -12.92 15.06
N PRO A 315 24.12 -13.59 15.80
CA PRO A 315 23.81 -13.19 17.18
C PRO A 315 25.07 -13.12 18.05
N ALA A 316 26.03 -14.02 17.83
CA ALA A 316 27.31 -14.05 18.54
C ALA A 316 28.10 -12.75 18.40
N ASP A 317 28.07 -12.15 17.19
CA ASP A 317 28.77 -10.91 16.90
C ASP A 317 28.13 -9.72 17.62
N TYR A 318 26.82 -9.74 17.82
CA TYR A 318 26.12 -8.69 18.56
C TYR A 318 26.42 -8.80 20.05
N ILE A 319 26.24 -10.01 20.62
CA ILE A 319 26.48 -10.28 22.04
C ILE A 319 27.93 -9.97 22.42
N ALA A 320 28.90 -10.30 21.56
CA ALA A 320 30.32 -10.06 21.83
C ALA A 320 30.74 -8.58 21.74
N ASN A 321 30.04 -7.76 20.95
CA ASN A 321 30.43 -6.37 20.71
C ASN A 321 29.82 -5.38 21.72
N GLY A 322 28.94 -5.83 22.63
CA GLY A 322 28.41 -5.00 23.72
C GLY A 322 27.65 -3.75 23.23
N ASN A 323 26.96 -3.87 22.09
CA ASN A 323 26.37 -2.72 21.39
C ASN A 323 25.07 -2.19 22.06
N ASN A 324 24.71 -2.66 23.26
CA ASN A 324 23.46 -2.35 23.99
C ASN A 324 22.17 -2.60 23.17
N LEU A 325 22.26 -3.49 22.17
CA LEU A 325 21.13 -3.79 21.29
C LEU A 325 20.32 -5.00 21.75
N GLU A 326 20.90 -5.78 22.65
CA GLU A 326 20.31 -6.94 23.28
C GLU A 326 20.87 -7.08 24.69
N PHE A 327 20.15 -7.77 25.57
CA PHE A 327 20.68 -8.20 26.86
C PHE A 327 20.14 -9.58 27.24
N GLU A 328 20.93 -10.28 28.06
CA GLU A 328 20.60 -11.61 28.57
C GLU A 328 19.47 -11.53 29.60
N LEU A 329 18.49 -12.42 29.47
CA LEU A 329 17.42 -12.57 30.45
C LEU A 329 17.87 -13.49 31.59
N THR A 330 17.59 -13.10 32.82
CA THR A 330 18.07 -13.81 34.03
C THR A 330 17.23 -15.04 34.39
N GLY A 331 16.01 -15.14 33.87
CA GLY A 331 15.01 -16.14 34.28
C GLY A 331 14.22 -15.76 35.53
N THR A 332 14.48 -14.60 36.14
CA THR A 332 13.70 -14.13 37.31
C THR A 332 12.52 -13.29 36.83
N ILE A 333 11.33 -13.55 37.38
CA ILE A 333 10.09 -12.86 37.03
C ILE A 333 9.51 -12.19 38.28
N HIS A 334 9.16 -10.91 38.16
CA HIS A 334 8.49 -10.12 39.19
C HIS A 334 7.05 -9.81 38.79
N GLU A 335 6.16 -9.60 39.75
CA GLU A 335 4.78 -9.17 39.48
C GLU A 335 4.52 -7.81 40.14
N TYR A 336 3.96 -6.89 39.36
CA TYR A 336 3.52 -5.57 39.84
C TYR A 336 1.99 -5.50 39.78
N SER A 337 1.35 -5.41 40.94
CA SER A 337 -0.12 -5.38 41.02
C SER A 337 -0.72 -3.96 41.01
N SER A 338 0.10 -2.92 41.22
CA SER A 338 -0.36 -1.52 41.24
C SER A 338 0.77 -0.52 40.97
N ASP A 339 0.40 0.75 40.80
CA ASP A 339 1.33 1.89 40.62
C ASP A 339 2.15 2.25 41.86
N ASP A 340 1.70 1.83 43.03
CA ASP A 340 2.41 2.02 44.29
C ASP A 340 3.40 0.88 44.60
N ASP A 341 3.44 -0.17 43.78
CA ASP A 341 4.32 -1.32 43.99
C ASP A 341 5.75 -1.01 43.50
N ILE A 342 6.69 -1.02 44.44
CA ILE A 342 8.12 -0.73 44.21
C ILE A 342 8.93 -1.95 44.63
N LYS A 343 9.83 -2.43 43.76
CA LYS A 343 10.71 -3.57 44.04
C LYS A 343 12.15 -3.10 44.13
N THR A 344 12.91 -3.61 45.11
CA THR A 344 14.28 -3.15 45.38
C THR A 344 15.39 -4.12 44.97
N ASN A 345 15.03 -5.29 44.43
CA ASN A 345 15.96 -6.37 44.09
C ASN A 345 15.83 -6.82 42.63
N VAL A 346 15.33 -5.94 41.75
CA VAL A 346 15.19 -6.23 40.32
C VAL A 346 16.53 -6.00 39.64
N LYS A 347 17.00 -7.00 38.89
CA LYS A 347 18.26 -6.93 38.17
C LYS A 347 18.03 -6.67 36.69
N HIS A 348 19.02 -6.05 36.05
CA HIS A 348 19.06 -5.97 34.58
C HIS A 348 18.90 -7.38 33.98
N GLY A 349 17.92 -7.54 33.09
CA GLY A 349 17.57 -8.85 32.53
C GLY A 349 16.41 -9.58 33.21
N ASP A 350 15.92 -9.09 34.36
CA ASP A 350 14.74 -9.66 35.00
C ASP A 350 13.47 -9.31 34.20
N LEU A 351 12.50 -10.20 34.21
CA LEU A 351 11.19 -9.97 33.64
C LEU A 351 10.23 -9.44 34.71
N CYS A 352 9.20 -8.71 34.28
CA CYS A 352 8.03 -8.47 35.09
C CYS A 352 6.73 -8.67 34.34
N ILE A 353 5.68 -8.96 35.10
CA ILE A 353 4.30 -8.96 34.66
C ILE A 353 3.63 -7.70 35.20
N TRP A 354 3.04 -6.91 34.29
CA TRP A 354 2.25 -5.75 34.63
C TRP A 354 1.09 -5.61 33.64
N GLY A 355 -0.13 -5.45 34.14
CA GLY A 355 -1.33 -5.34 33.30
C GLY A 355 -1.59 -6.56 32.41
N GLY A 356 -1.11 -7.75 32.81
CA GLY A 356 -1.21 -8.99 32.03
C GLY A 356 -0.13 -9.16 30.96
N GLU A 357 0.79 -8.20 30.81
CA GLU A 357 1.83 -8.22 29.77
C GLU A 357 3.24 -8.40 30.37
N TYR A 358 4.17 -8.95 29.59
CA TYR A 358 5.56 -9.12 30.02
C TYR A 358 6.46 -7.96 29.59
N TYR A 359 7.38 -7.59 30.48
CA TYR A 359 8.40 -6.59 30.24
C TYR A 359 9.75 -7.07 30.74
N ALA A 360 10.83 -6.71 30.07
CA ALA A 360 12.20 -6.97 30.51
C ALA A 360 12.85 -5.70 31.04
N TYR A 361 13.48 -5.79 32.22
CA TYR A 361 14.13 -4.67 32.88
C TYR A 361 15.48 -4.39 32.24
N LYS A 362 15.69 -3.15 31.79
CA LYS A 362 16.95 -2.68 31.23
C LYS A 362 17.66 -1.61 32.07
N GLY A 363 17.07 -1.21 33.20
CA GLY A 363 17.62 -0.20 34.11
C GLY A 363 18.63 -0.74 35.13
N TYR A 364 19.04 0.13 36.06
CA TYR A 364 19.97 -0.16 37.17
C TYR A 364 19.54 0.54 38.47
N ASP A 365 18.25 0.85 38.61
CA ASP A 365 17.73 1.61 39.75
C ASP A 365 17.60 0.70 40.99
N GLU A 366 17.90 1.25 42.16
CA GLU A 366 17.73 0.54 43.44
C GLU A 366 16.26 0.38 43.83
N GLU A 367 15.39 1.27 43.37
CA GLU A 367 13.95 1.22 43.54
C GLU A 367 13.28 1.20 42.18
N VAL A 368 12.86 0.01 41.75
CA VAL A 368 12.27 -0.21 40.43
C VAL A 368 10.76 -0.12 40.53
N LYS A 369 10.20 0.80 39.73
CA LYS A 369 8.75 0.98 39.58
C LYS A 369 8.26 0.23 38.35
N ASN A 370 6.95 0.01 38.30
CA ASN A 370 6.34 -0.72 37.21
C ASN A 370 6.50 -0.01 35.84
N PRO A 371 6.26 -0.72 34.72
CA PRO A 371 6.37 -0.17 33.36
C PRO A 371 5.44 1.01 33.05
N GLY A 372 4.32 1.17 33.75
CA GLY A 372 3.42 2.32 33.58
C GLY A 372 3.99 3.61 34.17
N ILE A 373 4.74 3.52 35.27
CA ILE A 373 5.36 4.68 35.95
C ILE A 373 6.74 5.00 35.35
N GLN A 374 7.51 3.97 35.01
CA GLN A 374 8.91 4.11 34.56
C GLN A 374 9.17 3.41 33.22
N PRO A 375 8.41 3.73 32.16
CA PRO A 375 8.44 2.99 30.88
C PRO A 375 9.82 2.94 30.22
N GLU A 376 10.66 3.94 30.47
CA GLU A 376 12.01 4.03 29.93
C GLU A 376 12.97 2.98 30.45
N SER A 377 12.68 2.37 31.62
CA SER A 377 13.52 1.33 32.23
C SER A 377 13.10 -0.10 31.84
N TRP A 378 12.04 -0.23 31.04
CA TRP A 378 11.45 -1.50 30.63
C TRP A 378 11.42 -1.65 29.10
N ILE A 379 11.46 -2.89 28.64
CA ILE A 379 11.22 -3.27 27.24
C ILE A 379 10.02 -4.20 27.21
N LYS A 380 8.95 -3.79 26.52
CA LYS A 380 7.79 -4.65 26.34
C LYS A 380 8.17 -5.89 25.52
N ILE A 381 7.85 -7.08 26.03
CA ILE A 381 8.08 -8.34 25.33
C ILE A 381 6.93 -8.59 24.38
N VAL A 382 7.26 -8.96 23.14
CA VAL A 382 6.30 -9.45 22.16
C VAL A 382 6.01 -10.90 22.52
N ASN A 383 4.87 -11.15 23.17
CA ASN A 383 4.40 -12.49 23.45
C ASN A 383 3.20 -12.81 22.55
N ASP A 384 3.42 -13.69 21.56
CA ASP A 384 2.40 -14.12 20.60
C ASP A 384 1.28 -14.98 21.24
N ARG A 385 1.39 -15.34 22.54
CA ARG A 385 0.37 -16.10 23.30
C ARG A 385 -0.57 -15.26 24.17
N ILE A 386 -0.20 -14.06 24.62
CA ILE A 386 -1.13 -13.23 25.40
C ILE A 386 -2.04 -12.50 24.41
N LYS A 387 -3.00 -13.26 23.88
CA LYS A 387 -4.34 -12.76 23.65
C LYS A 387 -5.18 -13.37 24.78
N ASP A 388 -5.66 -12.50 25.65
CA ASP A 388 -6.58 -12.70 26.78
C ASP A 388 -6.02 -13.25 28.11
N GLY A 389 -6.09 -12.40 29.14
CA GLY A 389 -5.96 -12.77 30.55
C GLY A 389 -6.35 -11.61 31.48
N PRO A 390 -6.99 -11.86 32.65
CA PRO A 390 -8.18 -11.12 33.09
C PRO A 390 -7.94 -10.10 34.20
N ALA A 391 -8.77 -9.05 34.29
CA ALA A 391 -9.24 -8.40 35.54
C ALA A 391 -10.00 -7.09 35.25
N ILE A 392 -10.93 -6.55 36.04
CA ILE A 392 -11.66 -6.92 37.27
C ILE A 392 -12.83 -5.92 37.33
N ARG A 393 -13.94 -6.34 37.92
CA ARG A 393 -15.19 -5.60 38.16
C ARG A 393 -14.98 -4.17 38.68
N THR A 394 -15.78 -3.27 38.16
CA THR A 394 -16.06 -1.93 38.67
C THR A 394 -16.68 -1.97 40.09
N ARG A 395 -16.15 -1.12 40.97
CA ARG A 395 -16.87 -0.40 42.02
C ARG A 395 -16.53 1.07 41.83
N GLU A 396 -17.48 1.88 41.39
CA GLU A 396 -18.48 2.62 42.17
C GLU A 396 -19.61 3.06 41.24
#